data_AF-A0A7Y4CR23-F1
#
_entry.id   AF-A0A7Y4CR23-F1
#
_cell.length_a   1.000
_cell.length_b   1.000
_cell.length_c   1.000
_cell.angle_alpha   90.00
_cell.angle_beta   90.00
_cell.angle_gamma   90.00
#
_symmetry.space_group_name_H-M   'P 1'
#
loop_
_entity.id
_entity.type
_entity.pdbx_description
1 polymer ?
#
loop_
_entity_poly.entity_id
_entity_poly.type
_entity_poly.pdbx_seq_one_letter_code
_entity_poly.pdbx_strand_id
1 'polypeptide(L)'
;GSIEKHLESVLSQYSAIESQNDVDKLYALLERFERSGLETKLIEETPKQEIDVVYIDRAHIDNCFDNENRQIAPISLFIHTNELDRFTECLTTHPYFTFELCQASEELNNYHYQVHPIR
;
A
#
# COMPACT_ATOMS: atom_id res chain seq x y z
N GLY A 1 -12.05 8.66 -33.42
CA GLY A 1 -11.25 9.87 -33.16
C GLY A 1 -10.41 9.67 -31.92
N SER A 2 -9.27 10.34 -31.86
CA SER A 2 -8.15 10.21 -30.91
C SER A 2 -8.43 10.74 -29.48
N ILE A 3 -9.68 10.90 -29.04
CA ILE A 3 -9.98 11.41 -27.69
C ILE A 3 -11.09 10.59 -27.05
N GLU A 4 -12.17 10.27 -27.76
CA GLU A 4 -13.24 9.42 -27.22
C GLU A 4 -12.76 8.03 -26.82
N LYS A 5 -11.95 7.35 -27.65
CA LYS A 5 -11.37 6.05 -27.28
C LYS A 5 -10.44 6.14 -26.07
N HIS A 6 -9.76 7.27 -25.91
CA HIS A 6 -8.90 7.50 -24.76
C HIS A 6 -9.72 7.77 -23.50
N LEU A 7 -10.78 8.58 -23.60
CA LEU A 7 -11.74 8.83 -22.52
C LEU A 7 -12.48 7.54 -22.12
N GLU A 8 -12.92 6.72 -23.08
CA GLU A 8 -13.55 5.41 -22.81
C GLU A 8 -12.58 4.45 -22.13
N SER A 9 -11.31 4.42 -22.58
CA SER A 9 -10.28 3.62 -21.92
C SER A 9 -10.00 4.09 -20.51
N VAL A 10 -9.93 5.41 -20.30
CA VAL A 10 -9.75 6.01 -18.98
C VAL A 10 -10.95 5.67 -18.09
N LEU A 11 -12.17 5.91 -18.56
CA LEU A 11 -13.42 5.58 -17.84
C LEU A 11 -13.51 4.09 -17.50
N SER A 12 -13.18 3.20 -18.44
CA SER A 12 -13.17 1.75 -18.19
C SER A 12 -12.11 1.34 -17.17
N GLN A 13 -10.94 1.98 -17.17
CA GLN A 13 -9.92 1.76 -16.15
C GLN A 13 -10.41 2.27 -14.79
N TYR A 14 -11.04 3.45 -14.76
CA TYR A 14 -11.66 4.00 -13.55
C TYR A 14 -12.76 3.09 -13.00
N SER A 15 -13.66 2.55 -13.84
CA SER A 15 -14.70 1.63 -13.40
C SER A 15 -14.13 0.29 -12.92
N ALA A 16 -13.04 -0.20 -13.52
CA ALA A 16 -12.35 -1.39 -13.04
C ALA A 16 -11.70 -1.14 -11.66
N ILE A 17 -11.12 0.04 -11.46
CA ILE A 17 -10.58 0.50 -10.17
C ILE A 17 -11.70 0.66 -9.12
N GLU A 18 -12.85 1.22 -9.52
CA GLU A 18 -14.02 1.41 -8.66
C GLU A 18 -14.65 0.07 -8.25
N SER A 19 -14.51 -0.97 -9.09
CA SER A 19 -14.97 -2.33 -8.78
C SER A 19 -14.05 -3.14 -7.87
N GLN A 20 -12.81 -2.68 -7.64
CA GLN A 20 -11.88 -3.32 -6.71
C GLN A 20 -12.27 -2.94 -5.28
N ASN A 21 -12.40 -3.94 -4.40
CA ASN A 21 -12.54 -3.68 -2.97
C ASN A 21 -11.17 -3.28 -2.38
N ASP A 22 -11.15 -2.80 -1.13
CA ASP A 22 -9.91 -2.26 -0.55
C ASP A 22 -8.86 -3.35 -0.28
N VAL A 23 -9.27 -4.62 -0.17
CA VAL A 23 -8.34 -5.77 -0.11
C VAL A 23 -7.62 -5.95 -1.45
N ASP A 24 -8.35 -5.93 -2.57
CA ASP A 24 -7.74 -6.01 -3.92
C ASP A 24 -6.75 -4.86 -4.15
N LYS A 25 -7.12 -3.67 -3.68
CA LYS A 25 -6.28 -2.47 -3.73
C LYS A 25 -5.01 -2.65 -2.89
N LEU A 26 -5.11 -3.23 -1.68
CA LEU A 26 -3.95 -3.52 -0.85
C LEU A 26 -3.02 -4.51 -1.55
N TYR A 27 -3.55 -5.60 -2.12
CA TYR A 27 -2.73 -6.57 -2.86
C TYR A 27 -2.00 -5.93 -4.05
N ALA A 28 -2.65 -5.03 -4.79
CA ALA A 28 -2.01 -4.29 -5.87
C ALA A 28 -0.85 -3.40 -5.38
N LEU A 29 -1.00 -2.79 -4.19
CA LEU A 29 0.09 -2.03 -3.57
C LEU A 29 1.26 -2.95 -3.16
N LEU A 30 0.97 -4.14 -2.62
CA LEU A 30 2.01 -5.10 -2.24
C LEU A 30 2.77 -5.65 -3.44
N GLU A 31 2.07 -6.05 -4.50
CA GLU A 31 2.70 -6.49 -5.75
C GLU A 31 3.61 -5.38 -6.33
N ARG A 32 3.21 -4.12 -6.15
CA ARG A 32 4.01 -3.00 -6.61
C ARG A 32 5.32 -2.84 -5.83
N PHE A 33 5.28 -2.97 -4.51
CA PHE A 33 6.50 -3.01 -3.70
C PHE A 33 7.44 -4.11 -4.23
N GLU A 34 6.93 -5.32 -4.42
CA GLU A 34 7.71 -6.46 -4.93
C GLU A 34 8.34 -6.14 -6.29
N ARG A 35 7.56 -5.55 -7.20
CA ARG A 35 8.05 -5.13 -8.53
C ARG A 35 9.10 -4.03 -8.48
N SER A 36 9.11 -3.22 -7.42
CA SER A 36 10.14 -2.21 -7.17
C SER A 36 11.38 -2.78 -6.47
N GLY A 37 11.37 -4.07 -6.11
CA GLY A 37 12.46 -4.73 -5.39
C GLY A 37 12.33 -4.63 -3.86
N LEU A 38 11.13 -4.33 -3.35
CA LEU A 38 10.80 -4.33 -1.93
C LEU A 38 9.97 -5.58 -1.61
N GLU A 39 10.51 -6.50 -0.81
CA GLU A 39 9.75 -7.69 -0.39
C GLU A 39 8.62 -7.30 0.57
N THR A 40 7.58 -8.11 0.67
CA THR A 40 6.42 -7.91 1.54
C THR A 40 6.22 -9.12 2.44
N LYS A 41 6.05 -8.89 3.76
CA LYS A 41 5.86 -9.97 4.73
C LYS A 41 4.75 -9.65 5.73
N LEU A 42 3.94 -10.67 6.03
CA LEU A 42 3.00 -10.63 7.15
C LEU A 42 3.69 -11.09 8.43
N ILE A 43 3.43 -10.38 9.52
CA ILE A 43 4.04 -10.65 10.83
C ILE A 43 2.97 -10.75 11.91
N GLU A 44 3.20 -11.60 12.90
CA GLU A 44 2.36 -11.67 14.11
C GLU A 44 2.96 -10.84 15.27
N GLU A 45 4.26 -10.55 15.20
CA GLU A 45 5.01 -9.74 16.17
C GLU A 45 6.10 -8.94 15.44
N THR A 46 6.59 -7.85 16.04
CA THR A 46 7.65 -7.03 15.45
C THR A 46 8.90 -7.87 15.15
N PRO A 47 9.22 -8.14 13.87
CA PRO A 47 10.35 -8.98 13.52
C PRO A 47 11.65 -8.21 13.72
N LYS A 48 12.77 -8.94 13.64
CA LYS A 48 14.03 -8.30 13.28
C LYS A 48 13.88 -7.78 11.84
N GLN A 49 13.89 -6.47 11.68
CA GLN A 49 13.66 -5.83 10.38
C GLN A 49 14.80 -6.15 9.41
N GLU A 50 14.43 -6.70 8.26
CA GLU A 50 15.32 -6.88 7.11
C GLU A 50 15.26 -5.63 6.23
N ILE A 51 16.38 -5.31 5.59
CA ILE A 51 16.43 -4.18 4.67
C ILE A 51 15.54 -4.46 3.46
N ASP A 52 14.81 -3.43 3.03
CA ASP A 52 13.96 -3.46 1.84
C ASP A 52 12.80 -4.47 1.94
N VAL A 53 12.36 -4.79 3.16
CA VAL A 53 11.15 -5.59 3.43
C VAL A 53 10.08 -4.72 4.08
N VAL A 54 8.91 -4.68 3.46
CA VAL A 54 7.69 -4.05 3.96
C VAL A 54 6.92 -5.07 4.80
N TYR A 55 6.80 -4.78 6.09
CA TYR A 55 6.06 -5.61 7.02
C TYR A 55 4.66 -5.07 7.28
N ILE A 56 3.69 -5.97 7.35
CA ILE A 56 2.31 -5.69 7.72
C ILE A 56 1.91 -6.62 8.86
N ASP A 57 1.29 -6.07 9.90
CA ASP A 57 0.73 -6.87 10.98
C ASP A 57 -0.42 -7.73 10.43
N ARG A 58 -0.34 -9.05 10.64
CA ARG A 58 -1.38 -10.00 10.26
C ARG A 58 -2.72 -9.65 10.91
N ALA A 59 -2.70 -9.11 12.14
CA ALA A 59 -3.91 -8.65 12.81
C ALA A 59 -4.63 -7.55 12.02
N HIS A 60 -3.93 -6.78 11.17
CA HIS A 60 -4.59 -5.80 10.31
C HIS A 60 -5.33 -6.46 9.14
N ILE A 61 -4.81 -7.56 8.59
CA ILE A 61 -5.53 -8.31 7.55
C ILE A 61 -6.83 -8.89 8.11
N ASP A 62 -6.78 -9.38 9.36
CA ASP A 62 -7.93 -10.03 9.98
C ASP A 62 -8.97 -9.05 10.55
N ASN A 63 -8.55 -7.84 10.97
CA ASN A 63 -9.42 -6.94 11.75
C ASN A 63 -9.65 -5.55 11.14
N CYS A 64 -8.92 -5.14 10.09
CA CYS A 64 -9.06 -3.80 9.50
C CYS A 64 -9.94 -3.75 8.26
N PHE A 65 -10.56 -4.87 7.89
CA PHE A 65 -11.52 -4.97 6.78
C PHE A 65 -12.89 -5.42 7.29
N ASP A 66 -13.96 -4.91 6.67
CA ASP A 66 -15.31 -5.42 6.92
C ASP A 66 -15.64 -6.65 6.04
N ASN A 67 -16.85 -7.19 6.20
CA ASN A 67 -17.32 -8.34 5.43
C ASN A 67 -17.49 -8.06 3.92
N GLU A 68 -17.41 -6.79 3.50
CA GLU A 68 -17.42 -6.36 2.09
C GLU A 68 -16.01 -6.05 1.58
N ASN A 69 -14.97 -6.44 2.32
CA ASN A 69 -13.55 -6.17 2.03
C ASN A 69 -13.22 -4.67 1.93
N ARG A 70 -13.98 -3.80 2.62
CA ARG A 70 -13.67 -2.38 2.74
C ARG A 70 -12.80 -2.14 3.94
N GLN A 71 -11.82 -1.27 3.79
CA GLN A 71 -10.91 -0.91 4.87
C GLN A 71 -11.64 -0.01 5.88
N ILE A 72 -11.78 -0.51 7.12
CA ILE A 72 -12.46 0.20 8.22
C ILE A 72 -11.50 0.84 9.21
N ALA A 73 -10.21 0.49 9.15
CA ALA A 73 -9.15 1.05 9.98
C ALA A 73 -7.82 1.16 9.19
N PRO A 74 -6.91 2.09 9.54
CA PRO A 74 -5.65 2.27 8.82
C PRO A 74 -4.76 1.02 8.89
N ILE A 75 -4.06 0.69 7.79
CA ILE A 75 -3.10 -0.43 7.78
C ILE A 75 -1.70 0.14 8.02
N SER A 76 -1.02 -0.32 9.06
CA SER A 76 0.40 0.01 9.28
C SER A 76 1.31 -0.76 8.33
N LEU A 77 2.25 -0.04 7.72
CA LEU A 77 3.37 -0.52 6.94
C LEU A 77 4.67 -0.16 7.68
N PHE A 78 5.53 -1.14 7.91
CA PHE A 78 6.83 -0.93 8.52
C PHE A 78 7.94 -1.29 7.53
N ILE A 79 8.94 -0.43 7.38
CA ILE A 79 10.05 -0.68 6.47
C ILE A 79 11.38 -0.20 7.07
N HIS A 80 12.41 -1.02 6.89
CA HIS A 80 13.81 -0.61 7.05
C HIS A 80 14.42 -0.44 5.65
N THR A 81 14.88 0.76 5.27
CA THR A 81 15.44 0.97 3.92
C THR A 81 16.39 2.16 3.84
N ASN A 82 17.45 2.01 3.05
CA ASN A 82 18.35 3.12 2.70
C ASN A 82 17.83 3.94 1.50
N GLU A 83 16.80 3.45 0.80
CA GLU A 83 16.24 4.05 -0.42
C GLU A 83 14.75 4.38 -0.22
N LEU A 84 14.45 5.24 0.75
CA LEU A 84 13.06 5.60 1.12
C LEU A 84 12.24 6.16 -0.06
N ASP A 85 12.88 6.86 -0.98
CA ASP A 85 12.24 7.41 -2.18
C ASP A 85 11.56 6.31 -3.02
N ARG A 86 12.17 5.12 -3.10
CA ARG A 86 11.60 3.98 -3.84
C ARG A 86 10.30 3.48 -3.20
N PHE A 87 10.27 3.41 -1.88
CA PHE A 87 9.08 3.03 -1.11
C PHE A 87 7.98 4.09 -1.24
N THR A 88 8.33 5.37 -1.05
CA THR A 88 7.36 6.47 -1.10
C THR A 88 6.85 6.76 -2.51
N GLU A 89 7.64 6.51 -3.55
CA GLU A 89 7.17 6.55 -4.95
C GLU A 89 6.06 5.51 -5.18
N CYS A 90 6.21 4.31 -4.62
CA CYS A 90 5.19 3.26 -4.70
C CYS A 90 3.86 3.68 -4.03
N LEU A 91 3.92 4.46 -2.95
CA LEU A 91 2.74 4.99 -2.26
C LEU A 91 2.11 6.19 -2.97
N THR A 92 2.92 7.11 -3.49
CA THR A 92 2.45 8.39 -4.06
C THR A 92 1.83 8.27 -5.44
N THR A 93 2.33 7.36 -6.26
CA THR A 93 1.88 7.23 -7.66
C THR A 93 0.72 6.24 -7.82
N HIS A 94 0.06 5.92 -6.71
CA HIS A 94 -1.05 4.98 -6.64
C HIS A 94 -2.35 5.67 -6.20
N PRO A 95 -3.49 5.47 -6.88
CA PRO A 95 -4.71 6.24 -6.59
C PRO A 95 -5.62 5.57 -5.56
N TYR A 96 -5.18 4.53 -4.84
CA TYR A 96 -6.07 3.74 -3.97
C TYR A 96 -6.05 4.17 -2.50
N PHE A 97 -4.91 4.67 -2.01
CA PHE A 97 -4.73 5.01 -0.61
C PHE A 97 -4.15 6.41 -0.45
N THR A 98 -4.56 7.11 0.60
CA THR A 98 -3.73 8.16 1.21
C THR A 98 -2.80 7.50 2.21
N PHE A 99 -1.67 8.15 2.52
CA PHE A 99 -0.72 7.63 3.49
C PHE A 99 -0.20 8.74 4.41
N GLU A 100 0.18 8.35 5.61
CA GLU A 100 0.78 9.23 6.61
C GLU A 100 2.03 8.59 7.22
N LEU A 101 3.03 9.40 7.52
CA LEU A 101 4.21 8.99 8.27
C LEU A 101 3.88 9.09 9.77
N CYS A 102 3.81 7.96 10.46
CA CYS A 102 3.51 7.89 11.89
C CYS A 102 4.78 8.02 12.73
N GLN A 103 5.86 7.35 12.31
CA GLN A 103 7.13 7.35 13.03
C GLN A 103 8.30 7.17 12.05
N ALA A 104 9.38 7.92 12.27
CA ALA A 104 10.64 7.76 11.57
C ALA A 104 11.79 7.68 12.58
N SER A 105 12.67 6.70 12.38
CA SER A 105 13.99 6.63 13.00
C SER A 105 15.02 6.73 11.89
N GLU A 106 15.40 7.96 11.55
CA GLU A 106 16.35 8.25 10.46
C GLU A 106 17.73 7.64 10.73
N GLU A 107 18.17 7.59 12.00
CA GLU A 107 19.43 6.94 12.38
C GLU A 107 19.44 5.44 12.03
N LEU A 108 18.30 4.77 12.22
CA LEU A 108 18.15 3.34 11.97
C LEU A 108 17.52 3.05 10.60
N ASN A 109 17.22 4.08 9.80
CA ASN A 109 16.51 3.95 8.53
C ASN A 109 15.20 3.14 8.63
N ASN A 110 14.49 3.30 9.76
CA ASN A 110 13.24 2.59 10.03
C ASN A 110 12.06 3.55 9.98
N TYR A 111 11.02 3.17 9.24
CA TYR A 111 9.87 4.01 9.01
C TYR A 111 8.58 3.24 9.23
N HIS A 112 7.62 3.91 9.84
CA HIS A 112 6.26 3.42 10.04
C HIS A 112 5.30 4.38 9.35
N TYR A 113 4.60 3.85 8.37
CA TYR A 113 3.53 4.55 7.65
C TYR A 113 2.20 3.88 7.94
N GLN A 114 1.12 4.64 7.79
CA GLN A 114 -0.23 4.10 7.71
C GLN A 114 -0.85 4.44 6.36
N VAL A 115 -1.57 3.48 5.78
CA VAL A 115 -2.37 3.69 4.56
C VAL A 115 -3.85 3.69 4.91
N HIS A 116 -4.59 4.60 4.28
CA HIS A 116 -6.01 4.84 4.48
C HIS A 116 -6.72 4.77 3.14
N PRO A 117 -7.95 4.24 3.05
CA PRO A 117 -8.67 4.17 1.79
C PRO A 117 -9.03 5.59 1.33
N ILE A 118 -8.90 5.87 0.04
CA ILE A 118 -9.43 7.11 -0.54
C ILE A 118 -10.97 6.99 -0.61
N ARG A 119 -11.66 7.92 0.05
CA ARG A 119 -13.13 8.01 0.07
C ARG A 119 -13.65 9.00 -0.97
#